data_AF-A0A4P6U693-F1
#
_entry.id   AF-A0A4P6U693-F1
#
_cell.length_a   1.000
_cell.length_b   1.000
_cell.length_c   1.000
_cell.angle_alpha   90.00
_cell.angle_beta   90.00
_cell.angle_gamma   90.00
#
_symmetry.space_group_name_H-M   'P 1'
#
loop_
_entity.id
_entity.type
_entity.pdbx_description
1 polymer ?
#
loop_
_entity_poly.entity_id
_entity_poly.type
_entity_poly.pdbx_seq_one_letter_code
_entity_poly.pdbx_strand_id
1 'polypeptide(L)'
;MAKFNVKRTLGTVAATAALVAAPFAMSAGTANAASGNWDAVAQCESSGNWAANTGNGFYGGLQFTASTWQSFGGSGMAHHNSREEQIRVAENVLAGQGRGAWPVCGQYL
;
A
#
# COMPACT_ATOMS: atom_id res chain seq x y z
N MET A 1 -7.93 20.17 61.37
CA MET A 1 -9.29 20.66 61.07
C MET A 1 -9.21 22.14 60.70
N ALA A 2 -9.47 22.50 59.44
CA ALA A 2 -10.13 23.74 59.00
C ALA A 2 -10.23 23.69 57.47
N LYS A 3 -11.47 23.78 56.98
CA LYS A 3 -11.84 23.70 55.57
C LYS A 3 -11.79 25.10 54.98
N PHE A 4 -11.25 25.25 53.76
CA PHE A 4 -11.56 26.40 52.91
C PHE A 4 -12.12 25.89 51.59
N ASN A 5 -13.43 26.08 51.41
CA ASN A 5 -14.15 25.93 50.15
C ASN A 5 -13.98 27.23 49.35
N VAL A 6 -13.51 27.14 48.10
CA VAL A 6 -13.72 28.19 47.10
C VAL A 6 -14.44 27.56 45.91
N LYS A 7 -15.68 28.02 45.70
CA LYS A 7 -16.50 27.78 44.50
C LYS A 7 -16.36 28.99 43.57
N ARG A 8 -16.61 28.73 42.27
CA ARG A 8 -16.71 29.65 41.11
C ARG A 8 -15.37 29.78 40.38
N THR A 9 -15.30 29.70 39.05
CA THR A 9 -16.22 30.31 38.07
C THR A 9 -16.06 29.63 36.71
N LEU A 10 -17.16 29.54 35.94
CA LEU A 10 -17.14 29.20 34.52
C LEU A 10 -16.20 30.14 33.76
N GLY A 11 -15.35 29.56 32.91
CA GLY A 11 -14.54 30.29 31.93
C GLY A 11 -14.75 29.68 30.56
N THR A 12 -15.75 30.20 29.85
CA THR A 12 -15.97 29.94 28.42
C THR A 12 -14.79 30.54 27.64
N VAL A 13 -13.95 29.71 27.03
CA VAL A 13 -13.01 30.16 26.00
C VAL A 13 -13.53 29.66 24.67
N ALA A 14 -14.23 30.54 23.95
CA ALA A 14 -14.54 30.36 22.55
C ALA A 14 -13.23 30.50 21.76
N ALA A 15 -12.65 29.38 21.32
CA ALA A 15 -11.60 29.37 20.33
C ALA A 15 -12.25 29.24 18.94
N THR A 16 -12.54 30.38 18.32
CA THR A 16 -12.81 30.47 16.89
C THR A 16 -11.50 30.49 16.12
N ALA A 17 -11.49 29.77 15.00
CA ALA A 17 -10.51 29.71 13.91
C ALA A 17 -9.44 28.61 13.98
N ALA A 18 -9.63 27.57 13.15
CA ALA A 18 -8.58 27.08 12.26
C ALA A 18 -9.19 26.11 11.23
N LEU A 19 -9.13 26.52 9.97
CA LEU A 19 -8.93 25.72 8.74
C LEU A 19 -9.75 24.43 8.61
N VAL A 20 -10.61 24.40 7.57
CA VAL A 20 -11.12 23.16 6.99
C VAL A 20 -9.92 22.34 6.53
N ALA A 21 -9.41 21.48 7.40
CA ALA A 21 -8.56 20.38 7.01
C ALA A 21 -9.47 19.47 6.18
N ALA A 22 -9.37 19.59 4.85
CA ALA A 22 -9.85 18.54 3.98
C ALA A 22 -9.29 17.23 4.54
N PRO A 23 -10.11 16.22 4.84
CA PRO A 23 -9.57 14.92 5.16
C PRO A 23 -8.85 14.46 3.90
N PHE A 24 -7.52 14.61 3.89
CA PHE A 24 -6.69 13.69 3.15
C PHE A 24 -7.12 12.33 3.66
N ALA A 25 -7.90 11.63 2.85
CA ALA A 25 -8.20 10.23 3.04
C ALA A 25 -6.86 9.51 2.97
N MET A 26 -6.16 9.47 4.10
CA MET A 26 -5.16 8.46 4.36
C MET A 26 -5.96 7.18 4.36
N SER A 27 -6.03 6.54 3.19
CA SER A 27 -6.39 5.14 3.11
C SER A 27 -5.38 4.44 4.01
N ALA A 28 -5.81 4.14 5.24
CA ALA A 28 -5.12 3.19 6.08
C ALA A 28 -5.27 1.86 5.33
N GLY A 29 -4.37 1.65 4.37
CA GLY A 29 -4.21 0.38 3.70
C GLY A 29 -4.13 -0.66 4.79
N THR A 30 -4.98 -1.66 4.70
CA THR A 30 -4.98 -2.77 5.63
C THR A 30 -3.55 -3.29 5.62
N ALA A 31 -2.82 -3.17 6.73
CA ALA A 31 -1.49 -3.71 6.86
C ALA A 31 -1.62 -5.24 6.93
N ASN A 32 -1.95 -5.86 5.80
CA ASN A 32 -1.47 -7.20 5.54
C ASN A 32 0.04 -7.05 5.61
N ALA A 33 0.68 -7.76 6.54
CA ALA A 33 2.14 -7.81 6.64
C ALA A 33 2.66 -8.51 5.37
N ALA A 34 2.63 -7.78 4.26
CA ALA A 34 3.38 -8.12 3.08
C ALA A 34 4.83 -8.23 3.52
N SER A 35 5.49 -9.30 3.11
CA SER A 35 6.83 -9.63 3.58
C SER A 35 7.87 -8.59 3.15
N GLY A 36 7.53 -7.75 2.16
CA GLY A 36 8.37 -6.70 1.61
C GLY A 36 7.62 -5.44 1.19
N ASN A 37 8.37 -4.37 0.86
CA ASN A 37 7.81 -3.12 0.36
C ASN A 37 7.51 -3.22 -1.15
N TRP A 38 6.37 -3.82 -1.48
CA TRP A 38 5.95 -4.00 -2.88
C TRP A 38 5.72 -2.69 -3.64
N ASP A 39 5.43 -1.58 -2.97
CA ASP A 39 5.36 -0.28 -3.65
C ASP A 39 6.73 0.17 -4.14
N ALA A 40 7.78 -0.06 -3.35
CA ALA A 40 9.14 0.23 -3.77
C ALA A 40 9.59 -0.70 -4.92
N VAL A 41 9.17 -1.97 -4.90
CA VAL A 41 9.38 -2.87 -6.05
C VAL A 41 8.65 -2.35 -7.28
N ALA A 42 7.36 -2.01 -7.17
CA ALA A 42 6.59 -1.47 -8.30
C ALA A 42 7.15 -0.13 -8.80
N GLN A 43 7.67 0.70 -7.92
CA GLN A 43 8.36 1.94 -8.30
C GLN A 43 9.62 1.66 -9.12
N CYS A 44 10.36 0.62 -8.79
CA CYS A 44 11.55 0.20 -9.52
C CYS A 44 11.19 -0.51 -10.85
N GLU A 45 10.15 -1.35 -10.86
CA GLU A 45 9.75 -2.19 -12.00
C GLU A 45 8.94 -1.44 -13.06
N SER A 46 7.97 -0.62 -12.64
CA SER A 46 7.01 0.03 -13.55
C SER A 46 6.87 1.52 -13.32
N SER A 47 7.80 2.14 -12.58
CA SER A 47 7.68 3.53 -12.12
C SER A 47 6.42 3.78 -11.28
N GLY A 48 5.90 2.73 -10.62
CA GLY A 48 4.71 2.79 -9.77
C GLY A 48 3.39 2.64 -10.53
N ASN A 49 3.44 2.33 -11.82
CA ASN A 49 2.24 2.13 -12.63
C ASN A 49 1.69 0.70 -12.46
N TRP A 50 0.69 0.54 -11.59
CA TRP A 50 0.02 -0.74 -11.35
C TRP A 50 -0.83 -1.25 -12.52
N ALA A 51 -1.14 -0.40 -13.49
CA ALA A 51 -1.86 -0.74 -14.71
C ALA A 51 -0.92 -0.85 -15.93
N ALA A 52 0.40 -0.99 -15.71
CA ALA A 52 1.38 -1.02 -16.80
C ALA A 52 1.07 -2.14 -17.81
N ASN A 53 0.97 -1.73 -19.07
CA ASN A 53 0.88 -2.60 -20.24
C ASN A 53 1.51 -1.84 -21.42
N THR A 54 2.83 -1.90 -21.51
CA THR A 54 3.61 -1.14 -22.52
C THR A 54 3.89 -1.95 -23.78
N GLY A 55 3.36 -3.18 -23.88
CA GLY A 55 3.63 -4.09 -25.00
C GLY A 55 4.97 -4.83 -24.91
N ASN A 56 5.65 -4.80 -23.77
CA ASN A 56 6.92 -5.50 -23.52
C ASN A 56 6.76 -6.96 -23.04
N GLY A 57 5.52 -7.47 -22.98
CA GLY A 57 5.21 -8.84 -22.50
C GLY A 57 5.10 -8.98 -20.99
N PHE A 58 5.25 -7.88 -20.25
CA PHE A 58 5.07 -7.80 -18.80
C PHE A 58 3.87 -6.92 -18.46
N TYR A 59 3.22 -7.22 -17.34
CA TYR A 59 1.95 -6.64 -16.98
C TYR A 59 1.90 -6.24 -15.52
N GLY A 60 1.25 -5.12 -15.26
CA GLY A 60 0.98 -4.61 -13.92
C GLY A 60 2.19 -3.96 -13.24
N GLY A 61 2.02 -3.57 -11.99
CA GLY A 61 3.03 -2.83 -11.22
C GLY A 61 4.32 -3.62 -11.00
N LEU A 62 4.19 -4.93 -10.85
CA LEU A 62 5.30 -5.82 -10.53
C LEU A 62 5.84 -6.56 -11.75
N GLN A 63 5.46 -6.11 -12.95
CA GLN A 63 5.99 -6.62 -14.22
C GLN A 63 5.89 -8.15 -14.33
N PHE A 64 4.68 -8.71 -14.15
CA PHE A 64 4.46 -10.15 -14.31
C PHE A 64 4.42 -10.56 -15.77
N THR A 65 4.97 -11.72 -16.11
CA THR A 65 4.57 -12.41 -17.36
C THR A 65 3.17 -13.00 -17.19
N ALA A 66 2.42 -13.17 -18.29
CA ALA A 66 1.11 -13.81 -18.26
C ALA A 66 1.17 -15.23 -17.67
N SER A 67 2.22 -15.98 -18.00
CA SER A 67 2.42 -17.35 -17.52
C SER A 67 2.66 -17.44 -16.02
N THR A 68 3.52 -16.57 -15.47
CA THR A 68 3.78 -16.50 -14.03
C THR A 68 2.53 -16.05 -13.28
N TRP A 69 1.85 -15.01 -13.78
CA TRP A 69 0.61 -14.52 -13.17
C TRP A 69 -0.41 -15.64 -12.96
N GLN A 70 -0.68 -16.40 -14.01
CA GLN A 70 -1.66 -17.50 -13.97
C GLN A 70 -1.17 -18.68 -13.12
N SER A 71 0.12 -19.02 -13.19
CA SER A 71 0.71 -20.13 -12.42
C SER A 71 0.65 -19.91 -10.91
N PHE A 72 0.65 -18.65 -10.47
CA PHE A 72 0.61 -18.27 -9.05
C PHE A 72 -0.77 -17.81 -8.56
N GLY A 73 -1.82 -18.17 -9.32
CA GLY A 73 -3.21 -18.01 -8.92
C GLY A 73 -3.81 -16.64 -9.25
N GLY A 74 -3.21 -15.89 -10.16
CA GLY A 74 -3.80 -14.68 -10.73
C GLY A 74 -4.86 -15.01 -11.79
N SER A 75 -5.96 -14.25 -11.80
CA SER A 75 -7.00 -14.36 -12.84
C SER A 75 -6.80 -13.31 -13.94
N GLY A 76 -7.12 -13.64 -15.18
CA GLY A 76 -6.95 -12.73 -16.33
C GLY A 76 -5.51 -12.25 -16.49
N MET A 77 -5.32 -10.92 -16.54
CA MET A 77 -4.01 -10.28 -16.70
C MET A 77 -3.72 -9.36 -15.52
N ALA A 78 -2.47 -9.31 -15.05
CA ALA A 78 -2.08 -8.53 -13.87
C ALA A 78 -2.55 -7.05 -13.94
N HIS A 79 -2.35 -6.38 -15.08
CA HIS A 79 -2.73 -4.97 -15.29
C HIS A 79 -4.25 -4.69 -15.27
N HIS A 80 -5.10 -5.73 -15.34
CA HIS A 80 -6.55 -5.61 -15.18
C HIS A 80 -6.99 -5.79 -13.71
N ASN A 81 -6.07 -6.16 -12.82
CA ASN A 81 -6.35 -6.44 -11.41
C ASN A 81 -5.82 -5.32 -10.52
N SER A 82 -6.41 -5.20 -9.33
CA SER A 82 -5.99 -4.21 -8.33
C SER A 82 -4.55 -4.44 -7.89
N ARG A 83 -3.95 -3.38 -7.34
CA ARG A 83 -2.65 -3.44 -6.69
C ARG A 83 -2.59 -4.55 -5.64
N GLU A 84 -3.62 -4.66 -4.81
CA GLU A 84 -3.68 -5.63 -3.71
C GLU A 84 -3.72 -7.07 -4.22
N GLU A 85 -4.45 -7.31 -5.32
CA GLU A 85 -4.49 -8.63 -5.96
C GLU A 85 -3.13 -8.97 -6.60
N GLN A 86 -2.46 -7.98 -7.19
CA GLN A 86 -1.12 -8.16 -7.71
C GLN A 86 -0.11 -8.51 -6.60
N ILE A 87 -0.19 -7.84 -5.45
CA ILE A 87 0.63 -8.13 -4.27
C ILE A 87 0.34 -9.53 -3.73
N ARG A 88 -0.93 -9.94 -3.65
CA ARG A 88 -1.30 -11.30 -3.22
C ARG A 88 -0.62 -12.37 -4.08
N VAL A 89 -0.65 -12.21 -5.41
CA VAL A 89 0.06 -13.13 -6.32
C VAL A 89 1.58 -13.00 -6.18
N ALA A 90 2.09 -11.81 -5.92
CA ALA A 90 3.52 -11.58 -5.70
C ALA A 90 4.04 -12.31 -4.45
N GLU A 91 3.27 -12.32 -3.36
CA GLU A 91 3.60 -13.10 -2.16
C GLU A 91 3.65 -14.61 -2.46
N ASN A 92 2.75 -15.13 -3.30
CA ASN A 92 2.83 -16.52 -3.74
C ASN A 92 4.10 -16.80 -4.55
N VAL A 93 4.48 -15.89 -5.45
CA VAL A 93 5.72 -15.99 -6.23
C VAL A 93 6.93 -15.93 -5.32
N LEU A 94 6.95 -15.01 -4.37
CA LEU A 94 8.03 -14.86 -3.40
C LEU A 94 8.18 -16.11 -2.52
N ALA A 95 7.07 -16.72 -2.09
CA ALA A 95 7.10 -17.98 -1.35
C ALA A 95 7.62 -19.16 -2.19
N GLY A 96 7.35 -19.19 -3.50
CA GLY A 96 7.73 -20.29 -4.38
C GLY A 96 9.12 -20.17 -5.02
N GLN A 97 9.51 -18.96 -5.42
CA GLN A 97 10.74 -18.67 -6.17
C GLN A 97 11.77 -17.87 -5.35
N GLY A 98 11.35 -17.29 -4.24
CA GLY A 98 12.18 -16.35 -3.48
C GLY A 98 12.33 -14.99 -4.19
N ARG A 99 13.18 -14.14 -3.60
CA ARG A 99 13.43 -12.77 -4.08
C ARG A 99 14.02 -12.72 -5.50
N GLY A 100 14.56 -13.84 -6.00
CA GLY A 100 15.15 -13.96 -7.33
C GLY A 100 14.16 -13.77 -8.48
N ALA A 101 12.85 -13.82 -8.22
CA ALA A 101 11.82 -13.46 -9.21
C ALA A 101 11.88 -11.98 -9.61
N TRP A 102 12.41 -11.11 -8.73
CA TRP A 102 12.70 -9.70 -9.01
C TRP A 102 14.21 -9.45 -8.77
N PRO A 103 15.09 -9.84 -9.70
CA PRO A 103 16.53 -9.92 -9.43
C PRO A 103 17.17 -8.57 -9.10
N VAL A 104 16.64 -7.46 -9.63
CA VAL A 104 17.15 -6.10 -9.35
C VAL A 104 16.28 -5.41 -8.30
N CYS A 105 14.96 -5.36 -8.52
CA CYS A 105 14.06 -4.60 -7.65
C CYS A 105 13.66 -5.36 -6.37
N GLY A 106 13.89 -6.67 -6.29
CA GLY A 106 13.63 -7.49 -5.10
C GLY A 106 14.53 -7.16 -3.90
N GLN A 107 15.46 -6.20 -4.04
CA GLN A 107 16.19 -5.60 -2.92
C GLN A 107 15.28 -4.86 -1.93
N TYR A 108 14.08 -4.43 -2.36
CA TYR A 108 13.09 -3.77 -1.50
C TYR A 108 12.14 -4.73 -0.77
N LEU A 109 12.33 -6.04 -0.98
CA LEU A 109 11.63 -7.11 -0.28
C LEU A 109 12.35 -7.57 0.99
#